data_AF-A0A4P6FPQ9-F1
#
_entry.id   AF-A0A4P6FPQ9-F1
#
_cell.length_a   1.000
_cell.length_b   1.000
_cell.length_c   1.000
_cell.angle_alpha   90.00
_cell.angle_beta   90.00
_cell.angle_gamma   90.00
#
_symmetry.space_group_name_H-M   'P 1'
#
loop_
_entity.id
_entity.type
_entity.pdbx_description
1 polymer ?
#
loop_
_entity_poly.entity_id
_entity_poly.type
_entity_poly.pdbx_seq_one_letter_code
_entity_poly.pdbx_strand_id
1 'polypeptide(L)'
;MNSRDYLILQLAEELLATPADQLSDRERRIIDRAVSRQRNPLPPTAALDERLSWPDRLADRVAAIGGSWSFIVGFGLVLAAWTGINALLLTRPFDPYPFIFLNLLLSMLAAIQAPVIMMSQNRMAESDRKQARRDFEINLKAEFEILALHAKLDLLLQANGIDPVHKAVTGHKPA
;
A
#
# COMPACT_ATOMS: atom_id res chain seq x y z
N MET A 1 -0.09 31.11 20.61
CA MET A 1 0.84 29.94 20.69
C MET A 1 0.03 28.71 20.37
N ASN A 2 0.45 27.93 19.38
CA ASN A 2 -0.36 26.87 18.76
C ASN A 2 0.08 25.48 19.28
N SER A 3 -0.77 24.45 19.27
CA SER A 3 -0.42 23.09 19.76
C SER A 3 0.81 22.46 19.08
N ARG A 4 1.19 22.98 17.90
CA ARG A 4 2.40 22.61 17.16
C ARG A 4 3.68 23.06 17.86
N ASP A 5 3.63 24.20 18.55
CA ASP A 5 4.77 24.78 19.26
C ASP A 5 5.12 23.92 20.49
N TYR A 6 4.10 23.40 21.21
CA TYR A 6 4.30 22.54 22.38
C TYR A 6 4.99 21.21 22.04
N LEU A 7 4.61 20.57 20.94
CA LEU A 7 5.22 19.31 20.50
C LEU A 7 6.68 19.50 20.07
N ILE A 8 7.01 20.62 19.45
CA ILE A 8 8.39 20.96 19.07
C ILE A 8 9.24 21.20 20.32
N LEU A 9 8.70 21.91 21.31
CA LEU A 9 9.39 22.19 22.57
C LEU A 9 9.64 20.90 23.37
N GLN A 10 8.62 20.04 23.48
CA GLN A 10 8.70 18.80 24.23
C GLN A 10 9.67 17.80 23.60
N LEU A 11 9.66 17.67 22.27
CA LEU A 11 10.55 16.76 21.55
C LEU A 11 12.01 17.24 21.56
N ALA A 12 12.24 18.55 21.56
CA ALA A 12 13.57 19.13 21.70
C ALA A 12 14.15 18.89 23.11
N GLU A 13 13.33 19.05 24.15
CA GLU A 13 13.73 18.82 25.53
C GLU A 13 14.05 17.33 25.79
N GLU A 14 13.26 16.42 25.19
CA GLU A 14 13.38 14.97 25.40
C GLU A 14 14.50 14.31 24.58
N LEU A 15 14.85 14.84 23.40
CA LEU A 15 15.92 14.29 22.54
C LEU A 15 17.29 14.92 22.79
N LEU A 16 17.36 16.17 23.25
CA LEU A 16 18.63 16.92 23.35
C LEU A 16 19.01 17.29 24.78
N ALA A 17 18.15 17.06 25.78
CA ALA A 17 18.38 17.46 27.17
C ALA A 17 18.90 18.90 27.32
N THR A 18 18.53 19.77 26.37
CA THR A 18 19.01 21.14 26.24
C THR A 18 17.78 22.02 26.05
N PRO A 19 17.62 23.09 26.84
CA PRO A 19 16.44 23.95 26.77
C PRO A 19 16.29 24.57 25.37
N ALA A 20 15.04 24.66 24.92
CA ALA A 20 14.69 25.05 23.55
C ALA A 20 15.06 26.50 23.17
N ASP A 21 15.59 27.27 24.11
CA ASP A 21 16.10 28.63 23.91
C ASP A 21 17.50 28.68 23.28
N GLN A 22 18.22 27.54 23.24
CA GLN A 22 19.57 27.43 22.70
C GLN A 22 19.67 26.66 21.36
N LEU A 23 18.54 26.29 20.76
CA LEU A 23 18.53 25.55 19.49
C LEU A 23 19.03 26.43 18.34
N SER A 24 20.11 26.00 17.69
CA SER A 24 20.61 26.65 16.48
C SER A 24 19.63 26.46 15.32
N ASP A 25 19.64 27.37 14.35
CA ASP A 25 18.79 27.27 13.15
C ASP A 25 18.99 25.96 12.36
N ARG A 26 20.14 25.29 12.54
CA ARG A 26 20.41 23.97 11.93
C ARG A 26 19.59 22.87 12.60
N GLU A 27 19.51 22.85 13.92
CA GLU A 27 18.76 21.83 14.68
C GLU A 27 17.25 22.00 14.47
N ARG A 28 16.76 23.24 14.46
CA ARG A 28 15.37 23.55 14.08
C ARG A 28 15.01 22.99 12.71
N ARG A 29 15.88 23.10 11.72
CA ARG A 29 15.64 22.55 10.36
C ARG A 29 15.65 21.03 10.32
N ILE A 30 16.37 20.35 11.21
CA ILE A 30 16.40 18.88 11.26
C ILE A 30 15.13 18.35 11.93
N ILE A 31 14.70 18.98 13.03
CA ILE A 31 13.46 18.65 13.73
C ILE A 31 12.25 18.94 12.84
N ASP A 32 12.25 20.06 12.12
CA ASP A 32 11.17 20.40 11.19
C ASP A 32 11.05 19.38 10.05
N ARG A 33 12.17 18.87 9.52
CA ARG A 33 12.16 17.77 8.53
C ARG A 33 11.70 16.44 9.13
N ALA A 34 12.06 16.13 10.38
CA ALA A 34 11.64 14.91 11.05
C ALA A 34 10.13 14.90 11.32
N VAL A 35 9.57 16.03 11.78
CA VAL A 35 8.14 16.22 12.02
C VAL A 35 7.35 16.24 10.71
N SER A 36 7.88 16.87 9.66
CA SER A 36 7.25 16.90 8.34
C SER A 36 7.16 15.51 7.70
N ARG A 37 8.11 14.61 7.98
CA ARG A 37 8.13 13.25 7.44
C ARG A 37 7.18 12.30 8.17
N GLN A 38 6.73 12.67 9.38
CA GLN A 38 5.92 11.81 10.25
C GLN A 38 4.40 11.96 10.04
N ARG A 39 3.95 12.93 9.23
CA ARG A 39 2.53 13.18 8.97
C ARG A 39 2.21 13.34 7.49
N ASN A 40 2.52 12.32 6.70
CA ASN A 40 1.73 12.14 5.49
C ASN A 40 1.42 10.65 5.32
N PRO A 41 0.34 10.13 5.92
CA PRO A 41 -0.39 9.06 5.27
C PRO A 41 -0.99 9.69 4.01
N LEU A 42 -0.16 9.86 2.97
CA LEU A 42 -0.68 10.11 1.64
C LEU A 42 -1.71 9.02 1.38
N PRO A 43 -2.98 9.36 1.07
CA PRO A 43 -3.90 8.38 0.55
C PRO A 43 -3.17 7.69 -0.61
N PRO A 44 -3.08 6.34 -0.62
CA PRO A 44 -2.32 5.63 -1.65
C PRO A 44 -2.72 6.01 -3.08
N THR A 45 -3.91 6.57 -3.28
CA THR A 45 -4.49 6.98 -4.55
C THR A 45 -4.14 8.41 -4.98
N ALA A 46 -4.05 9.38 -4.05
CA ALA A 46 -4.05 10.80 -4.41
C ALA A 46 -2.75 11.31 -5.08
N ALA A 47 -1.61 10.66 -4.85
CA ALA A 47 -0.34 11.02 -5.49
C ALA A 47 -0.02 10.24 -6.78
N LEU A 48 -0.85 9.25 -7.14
CA LEU A 48 -0.78 8.54 -8.42
C LEU A 48 -1.67 9.20 -9.49
N ASP A 49 -2.70 9.94 -9.07
CA ASP A 49 -3.71 10.52 -9.95
C ASP A 49 -3.19 11.69 -10.81
N GLU A 50 -2.11 12.37 -10.42
CA GLU A 50 -1.62 13.57 -11.14
C GLU A 50 -0.90 13.26 -12.48
N ARG A 51 -0.73 11.98 -12.86
CA ARG A 51 -0.04 11.61 -14.11
C ARG A 51 -0.68 10.47 -14.90
N LEU A 52 -1.92 10.08 -14.61
CA LEU A 52 -2.58 9.02 -15.39
C LEU A 52 -2.92 9.55 -16.78
N SER A 53 -2.22 9.01 -17.78
CA SER A 53 -2.52 9.23 -19.18
C SER A 53 -3.96 8.75 -19.45
N TRP A 54 -4.67 9.38 -20.38
CA TRP A 54 -6.02 8.98 -20.78
C TRP A 54 -6.16 7.45 -21.03
N PRO A 55 -5.20 6.76 -21.69
CA PRO A 55 -5.17 5.30 -21.80
C PRO A 55 -5.09 4.53 -20.47
N ASP A 56 -4.38 5.02 -19.46
CA ASP A 56 -4.26 4.31 -18.17
C ASP A 56 -5.61 4.27 -17.45
N ARG A 57 -6.35 5.37 -17.48
CA ARG A 57 -7.72 5.45 -16.90
C ARG A 57 -8.71 4.57 -17.64
N LEU A 58 -8.52 4.39 -18.95
CA LEU A 58 -9.36 3.52 -19.76
C LEU A 58 -9.07 2.05 -19.45
N ALA A 59 -7.80 1.65 -19.39
CA ALA A 59 -7.39 0.29 -19.02
C ALA A 59 -7.97 -0.14 -17.66
N ASP A 60 -8.00 0.79 -16.68
CA ASP A 60 -8.46 0.51 -15.32
C ASP A 60 -9.96 0.27 -15.25
N ARG A 61 -10.72 1.06 -16.01
CA ARG A 61 -12.16 0.86 -16.15
C ARG A 61 -12.45 -0.44 -16.89
N VAL A 62 -11.71 -0.75 -17.95
CA VAL A 62 -11.89 -2.00 -18.72
C VAL A 62 -11.57 -3.22 -17.84
N ALA A 63 -10.48 -3.18 -17.07
CA ALA A 63 -10.13 -4.26 -16.14
C ALA A 63 -11.17 -4.44 -15.02
N ALA A 64 -11.68 -3.35 -14.45
CA ALA A 64 -12.71 -3.39 -13.41
C ALA A 64 -14.06 -3.92 -13.93
N ILE A 65 -14.44 -3.55 -15.16
CA ILE A 65 -15.68 -4.02 -15.79
C ILE A 65 -15.55 -5.48 -16.22
N GLY A 66 -14.43 -5.86 -16.84
CA GLY A 66 -14.18 -7.22 -17.33
C GLY A 66 -14.08 -8.27 -16.22
N GLY A 67 -13.72 -7.87 -14.99
CA GLY A 67 -13.62 -8.76 -13.83
C GLY A 67 -14.93 -8.98 -13.05
N SER A 68 -16.03 -8.33 -13.42
CA SER A 68 -17.29 -8.45 -12.67
C SER A 68 -18.10 -9.69 -13.09
N TRP A 69 -18.67 -10.39 -12.10
CA TRP A 69 -19.63 -11.47 -12.34
C TRP A 69 -20.85 -11.02 -13.15
N SER A 70 -21.31 -9.78 -12.99
CA SER A 70 -22.42 -9.22 -13.77
C SER A 70 -22.08 -9.07 -15.26
N PHE A 71 -20.82 -8.74 -15.57
CA PHE A 71 -20.34 -8.62 -16.95
C PHE A 71 -20.28 -9.98 -17.64
N ILE A 72 -19.78 -11.02 -16.94
CA ILE A 72 -19.73 -12.39 -17.47
C ILE A 72 -21.13 -12.88 -17.85
N VAL A 73 -22.11 -12.72 -16.94
CA VAL A 73 -23.50 -13.13 -17.19
C VAL A 73 -24.11 -12.32 -18.34
N GLY A 74 -23.95 -10.99 -18.35
CA GLY A 74 -24.48 -10.14 -19.42
C GLY A 74 -23.87 -10.47 -20.78
N PHE A 75 -22.56 -10.69 -20.84
CA PHE A 75 -21.85 -11.09 -22.06
C PHE A 75 -22.35 -12.45 -22.58
N GLY A 76 -22.52 -13.44 -21.70
CA GLY A 76 -23.09 -14.73 -22.06
C GLY A 76 -24.52 -14.64 -22.61
N LEU A 77 -25.36 -13.76 -22.04
CA LEU A 77 -26.72 -13.51 -22.55
C LEU A 77 -26.70 -12.87 -23.94
N VAL A 78 -25.80 -11.93 -24.21
CA VAL A 78 -25.64 -11.34 -25.54
C VAL A 78 -25.20 -12.38 -26.56
N LEU A 79 -24.26 -13.26 -26.21
CA LEU A 79 -23.84 -14.37 -27.07
C LEU A 79 -25.00 -15.33 -27.34
N ALA A 80 -25.74 -15.73 -26.31
CA ALA A 80 -26.90 -16.60 -26.46
C ALA A 80 -27.99 -15.97 -27.33
N ALA A 81 -28.25 -14.67 -27.16
CA ALA A 81 -29.19 -13.92 -27.99
C ALA A 81 -28.72 -13.85 -29.45
N TRP A 82 -27.43 -13.58 -29.70
CA TRP A 82 -26.85 -13.54 -31.05
C TRP A 82 -26.98 -14.90 -31.75
N THR A 83 -26.59 -15.98 -31.07
CA THR A 83 -26.72 -17.35 -31.56
C THR A 83 -28.19 -17.71 -31.81
N GLY A 84 -29.08 -17.37 -30.88
CA GLY A 84 -30.52 -17.63 -30.99
C GLY A 84 -31.16 -16.90 -32.18
N ILE A 85 -30.87 -15.61 -32.36
CA ILE A 85 -31.39 -14.82 -33.49
C ILE A 85 -30.90 -15.39 -34.82
N ASN A 86 -29.61 -15.71 -34.94
CA ASN A 86 -29.04 -16.28 -36.17
C ASN A 86 -29.54 -17.71 -36.44
N ALA A 87 -29.80 -18.51 -35.39
CA ALA A 87 -30.39 -19.84 -35.54
C ALA A 87 -31.87 -19.79 -35.96
N LEU A 88 -32.62 -18.76 -35.53
CA LEU A 88 -34.03 -18.56 -35.88
C LEU A 88 -34.24 -17.91 -37.26
N LEU A 89 -33.26 -17.14 -37.75
CA LEU A 89 -33.22 -16.63 -39.12
C LEU A 89 -32.83 -17.75 -40.11
N LEU A 90 -33.66 -18.80 -40.22
CA LEU A 90 -33.39 -19.96 -41.08
C LEU A 90 -33.24 -19.61 -42.57
N THR A 91 -33.87 -18.53 -43.02
CA THR A 91 -33.95 -18.17 -44.45
C THR A 91 -32.77 -17.32 -44.93
N ARG A 92 -32.22 -16.44 -44.07
CA ARG A 92 -31.05 -15.60 -44.35
C ARG A 92 -30.31 -15.25 -43.04
N PRO A 93 -29.60 -16.21 -42.44
CA PRO A 93 -28.81 -15.94 -41.25
C PRO A 93 -27.66 -14.98 -41.57
N PHE A 94 -27.42 -14.01 -40.69
CA PHE A 94 -26.33 -13.05 -40.84
C PHE A 94 -24.97 -13.70 -40.57
N ASP A 95 -24.92 -14.60 -39.59
CA ASP A 95 -23.76 -15.43 -39.22
C ASP A 95 -24.21 -16.89 -39.09
N PRO A 96 -24.21 -17.67 -40.19
CA PRO A 96 -24.63 -19.07 -40.18
C PRO A 96 -23.67 -19.93 -39.33
N TYR A 97 -24.18 -21.01 -38.74
CA TYR A 97 -23.33 -22.01 -38.08
C TYR A 97 -22.23 -22.46 -39.07
N PRO A 98 -20.93 -22.38 -38.73
CA PRO A 98 -20.32 -22.38 -37.39
C PRO A 98 -19.99 -21.00 -36.74
N PHE A 99 -20.68 -19.92 -37.10
CA PHE A 99 -20.54 -18.57 -36.52
C PHE A 99 -19.15 -17.94 -36.70
N ILE A 100 -18.69 -17.83 -37.95
CA ILE A 100 -17.35 -17.33 -38.29
C ILE A 100 -17.16 -15.88 -37.84
N PHE A 101 -18.20 -15.05 -37.98
CA PHE A 101 -18.11 -13.63 -37.61
C PHE A 101 -18.01 -13.46 -36.09
N LEU A 102 -18.84 -14.17 -35.34
CA LEU A 102 -18.76 -14.19 -33.88
C LEU A 102 -17.40 -14.66 -33.40
N ASN A 103 -16.88 -15.74 -33.98
CA ASN A 103 -15.58 -16.29 -33.61
C ASN A 103 -14.42 -15.30 -33.90
N LEU A 104 -14.48 -14.58 -35.02
CA LEU A 104 -13.52 -13.54 -35.36
C LEU A 104 -13.53 -12.42 -34.30
N LEU A 105 -14.72 -11.93 -33.92
CA LEU A 105 -14.86 -10.89 -32.91
C LEU A 105 -14.33 -11.34 -31.54
N LEU A 106 -14.67 -12.57 -31.11
CA LEU A 106 -14.19 -13.14 -29.86
C LEU A 106 -12.66 -13.28 -29.84
N SER A 107 -12.07 -13.69 -30.97
CA SER A 107 -10.62 -13.83 -31.11
C SER A 107 -9.91 -12.48 -31.02
N MET A 108 -10.44 -11.43 -31.66
CA MET A 108 -9.92 -10.07 -31.55
C MET A 108 -10.05 -9.53 -30.12
N LEU A 109 -11.18 -9.77 -29.47
CA LEU A 109 -11.41 -9.37 -28.07
C LEU A 109 -10.39 -10.03 -27.15
N ALA A 110 -10.19 -11.34 -27.28
CA ALA A 110 -9.22 -12.10 -26.49
C ALA A 110 -7.77 -11.63 -26.73
N ALA A 111 -7.42 -11.29 -27.98
CA ALA A 111 -6.07 -10.79 -28.31
C ALA A 111 -5.73 -9.48 -27.59
N ILE A 112 -6.72 -8.60 -27.40
CA ILE A 112 -6.54 -7.31 -26.71
C ILE A 112 -6.61 -7.46 -25.18
N GLN A 113 -7.28 -8.51 -24.67
CA GLN A 113 -7.40 -8.75 -23.23
C GLN A 113 -6.05 -8.99 -22.55
N ALA A 114 -5.17 -9.82 -23.12
CA ALA A 114 -3.91 -10.17 -22.46
C ALA A 114 -2.99 -8.96 -22.20
N PRO A 115 -2.77 -8.03 -23.16
CA PRO A 115 -2.04 -6.79 -22.90
C PRO A 115 -2.69 -5.87 -21.88
N VAL A 116 -4.01 -5.71 -21.91
CA VAL A 116 -4.75 -4.86 -20.95
C VAL A 116 -4.62 -5.42 -19.53
N ILE A 117 -4.77 -6.74 -19.38
CA ILE A 117 -4.55 -7.44 -18.12
C ILE A 117 -3.09 -7.24 -17.67
N MET A 118 -2.12 -7.42 -18.56
CA MET A 118 -0.69 -7.25 -18.24
C MET A 118 -0.35 -5.81 -17.83
N MET A 119 -0.95 -4.80 -18.47
CA MET A 119 -0.81 -3.39 -18.08
C MET A 119 -1.36 -3.14 -16.68
N SER A 120 -2.56 -3.67 -16.37
CA SER A 120 -3.16 -3.55 -15.04
C SER A 120 -2.32 -4.27 -13.97
N GLN A 121 -1.78 -5.45 -14.29
CA GLN A 121 -0.90 -6.22 -13.41
C GLN A 121 0.43 -5.51 -13.15
N ASN A 122 1.06 -4.94 -14.19
CA ASN A 122 2.33 -4.23 -14.04
C ASN A 122 2.19 -3.03 -13.09
N ARG A 123 1.06 -2.31 -13.16
CA ARG A 123 0.77 -1.19 -12.26
C ARG A 123 0.48 -1.65 -10.82
N MET A 124 -0.29 -2.74 -10.65
CA MET A 124 -0.50 -3.33 -9.32
C MET A 124 0.85 -3.76 -8.70
N ALA A 125 1.71 -4.43 -9.46
CA ALA A 125 3.03 -4.85 -9.00
C ALA A 125 3.93 -3.67 -8.58
N GLU A 126 3.86 -2.53 -9.29
CA GLU A 126 4.59 -1.32 -8.90
C GLU A 126 4.09 -0.75 -7.56
N SER A 127 2.77 -0.68 -7.38
CA SER A 127 2.15 -0.27 -6.12
C SER A 127 2.54 -1.21 -4.97
N ASP A 128 2.47 -2.52 -5.18
CA ASP A 128 2.83 -3.54 -4.19
C ASP A 128 4.30 -3.43 -3.77
N ARG A 129 5.21 -3.20 -4.72
CA ARG A 129 6.64 -2.97 -4.41
C ARG A 129 6.86 -1.73 -3.55
N LYS A 130 6.15 -0.64 -3.83
CA LYS A 130 6.21 0.60 -3.03
C LYS A 130 5.69 0.36 -1.61
N GLN A 131 4.58 -0.38 -1.48
CA GLN A 131 4.01 -0.73 -0.18
C GLN A 131 4.96 -1.61 0.62
N ALA A 132 5.49 -2.68 0.02
CA ALA A 132 6.44 -3.57 0.68
C ALA A 132 7.70 -2.84 1.19
N ARG A 133 8.20 -1.86 0.43
CA ARG A 133 9.35 -1.05 0.86
C ARG A 133 9.02 -0.16 2.06
N ARG A 134 7.82 0.42 2.10
CA ARG A 134 7.36 1.19 3.27
C ARG A 134 7.21 0.31 4.50
N ASP A 135 6.61 -0.86 4.34
CA ASP A 135 6.41 -1.80 5.45
C ASP A 135 7.76 -2.27 6.02
N PHE A 136 8.75 -2.50 5.15
CA PHE A 136 10.13 -2.79 5.57
C PHE A 136 10.76 -1.63 6.36
N GLU A 137 10.64 -0.38 5.90
CA GLU A 137 11.16 0.79 6.61
C GLU A 137 10.50 0.98 7.98
N ILE A 138 9.19 0.76 8.08
CA ILE A 138 8.45 0.81 9.36
C ILE A 138 8.94 -0.29 10.29
N ASN A 139 9.12 -1.51 9.79
CA ASN A 139 9.56 -2.63 10.60
C ASN A 139 10.98 -2.40 11.16
N LEU A 140 11.91 -1.91 10.34
CA LEU A 140 13.25 -1.53 10.81
C LEU A 140 13.19 -0.44 11.87
N LYS A 141 12.34 0.57 11.68
CA LYS A 141 12.18 1.64 12.66
C LYS A 141 11.65 1.12 14.00
N ALA A 142 10.66 0.23 13.96
CA ALA A 142 10.11 -0.40 15.16
C ALA A 142 11.18 -1.23 15.90
N GLU A 143 12.01 -1.97 15.16
CA GLU A 143 13.15 -2.71 15.73
C GLU A 143 14.13 -1.79 16.46
N PHE A 144 14.52 -0.66 15.85
CA PHE A 144 15.37 0.34 16.50
C PHE A 144 14.72 0.96 17.75
N GLU A 145 13.43 1.28 17.71
CA GLU A 145 12.71 1.82 18.87
C GLU A 145 12.66 0.80 20.02
N ILE A 146 12.45 -0.49 19.73
CA ILE A 146 12.47 -1.56 20.73
C ILE A 146 13.86 -1.70 21.37
N LEU A 147 14.93 -1.67 20.56
CA LEU A 147 16.30 -1.74 21.06
C LEU A 147 16.64 -0.52 21.94
N ALA A 148 16.23 0.68 21.52
CA ALA A 148 16.42 1.90 22.29
C ALA A 148 15.65 1.86 23.62
N LEU A 149 14.43 1.31 23.64
CA LEU A 149 13.66 1.09 24.85
C LEU A 149 14.32 0.08 25.79
N HIS A 150 14.86 -1.04 25.28
CA HIS A 150 15.61 -2.01 26.07
C HIS A 150 16.85 -1.36 26.71
N ALA A 151 17.64 -0.62 25.94
CA ALA A 151 18.81 0.07 26.46
C ALA A 151 18.46 1.07 27.58
N LYS A 152 17.38 1.85 27.41
CA LYS A 152 16.89 2.76 28.47
C LYS A 152 16.44 2.00 29.71
N LEU A 153 15.76 0.86 29.55
CA LEU A 153 15.31 0.03 30.66
C LEU A 153 16.50 -0.52 31.44
N ASP A 154 17.52 -1.04 30.76
CA ASP A 154 18.74 -1.57 31.38
C ASP A 154 19.46 -0.50 32.20
N LEU A 155 19.56 0.73 31.67
CA LEU A 155 20.15 1.86 32.40
C LEU A 155 19.36 2.21 33.68
N LEU A 156 18.03 2.20 33.63
CA LEU A 156 17.19 2.46 34.81
C LEU A 156 17.28 1.35 35.85
N LEU A 157 17.37 0.10 35.41
CA LEU A 157 17.54 -1.06 36.29
C LEU A 157 18.90 -1.00 37.02
N GLN A 158 19.97 -0.68 36.29
CA GLN A 158 21.30 -0.47 36.88
C GLN A 158 21.31 0.71 37.87
N ALA A 159 20.71 1.84 37.51
CA ALA A 159 20.64 3.02 38.37
C ALA A 159 19.87 2.78 39.68
N ASN A 160 18.84 1.92 39.64
CA ASN A 160 18.05 1.54 40.82
C ASN A 160 18.63 0.32 41.58
N GLY A 161 19.81 -0.17 41.20
CA GLY A 161 20.45 -1.33 41.85
C GLY A 161 19.67 -2.64 41.69
N ILE A 162 18.80 -2.71 40.68
CA ILE A 162 18.03 -3.91 40.34
C ILE A 162 18.80 -4.62 39.24
N ASP A 163 19.74 -5.49 39.62
CA ASP A 163 20.40 -6.38 38.66
C ASP A 163 19.42 -7.49 38.24
N PRO A 164 18.98 -7.54 36.97
CA PRO A 164 18.03 -8.56 36.52
C PRO A 164 18.63 -9.97 36.47
N VAL A 165 19.97 -10.10 36.54
CA VAL A 165 20.67 -11.39 36.45
C VAL A 165 21.13 -11.93 37.81
N HIS A 166 21.22 -11.11 38.88
CA HIS A 166 21.83 -11.58 40.13
C HIS A 166 20.86 -12.20 41.15
N LYS A 167 19.53 -11.96 41.05
CA LYS A 167 18.54 -12.51 42.00
C LYS A 167 18.03 -13.92 41.70
N ALA A 168 18.30 -14.50 40.53
CA ALA A 168 17.85 -15.86 40.21
C ALA A 168 18.81 -16.97 40.70
N VAL A 169 20.07 -16.66 41.03
CA VAL A 169 21.10 -17.67 41.36
C VAL A 169 21.46 -17.71 42.86
N THR A 170 21.10 -16.69 43.64
CA THR A 170 21.47 -16.59 45.07
C THR A 170 20.29 -16.73 46.04
N GLY A 171 19.28 -17.51 45.64
CA GLY A 171 18.22 -17.99 46.52
C GLY A 171 18.73 -19.07 47.49
N HIS A 172 19.26 -18.60 48.62
CA HIS A 172 19.55 -19.29 49.88
C HIS A 172 18.88 -20.67 50.10
N LYS A 173 19.70 -21.73 50.29
CA LYS A 173 19.32 -22.96 51.01
C LYS A 173 20.09 -22.98 52.34
N PRO A 174 19.46 -22.69 53.48
CA PRO A 174 20.07 -22.94 54.79
C PRO A 174 19.97 -24.42 55.17
N ALA A 175 20.92 -24.81 56.02
CA ALA A 175 21.19 -26.15 56.55
C ALA A 175 20.05 -26.75 57.37
#